data_AF-A0A7S2UM58-F1
#
_entry.id   AF-A0A7S2UM58-F1
#
_cell.length_a   1.000
_cell.length_b   1.000
_cell.length_c   1.000
_cell.angle_alpha   90.00
_cell.angle_beta   90.00
_cell.angle_gamma   90.00
#
_symmetry.space_group_name_H-M   'P 1'
#
loop_
_entity.id
_entity.type
_entity.pdbx_description
1 polymer ?
#
loop_
_entity_poly.entity_id
_entity_poly.type
_entity_poly.pdbx_seq_one_letter_code
_entity_poly.pdbx_strand_id
1 'polypeptide(L)'
;GKEGKRASYTPYNCTKIILGNPPQSGDHHGCPYRHYDDTHLSSLLTKMNIGTPADRDAIMSHKKAQNPQLACVRHFEAVHPAATSVKGVTLDNVGNHPNAWFAGSVSYHAAKSDNVKPDPDAAFLRPVLESKSV
;
A
#
# COMPACT_ATOMS: atom_id res chain seq x y z
N GLY A 1 23.67 -2.88 -9.66
CA GLY A 1 24.15 -2.22 -8.43
C GLY A 1 25.57 -2.60 -8.10
N LYS A 2 25.81 -3.88 -7.77
CA LYS A 2 27.14 -4.37 -7.35
C LYS A 2 27.87 -5.20 -8.42
N GLU A 3 27.16 -5.58 -9.47
CA GLU A 3 27.69 -6.37 -10.59
C GLU A 3 27.37 -5.68 -11.94
N GLY A 4 28.07 -6.10 -13.01
CA GLY A 4 27.92 -5.53 -14.37
C GLY A 4 28.27 -4.04 -14.43
N LYS A 5 27.44 -3.21 -15.09
CA LYS A 5 27.59 -1.74 -15.19
C LYS A 5 27.65 -1.02 -13.81
N ARG A 6 27.44 -1.73 -12.69
CA ARG A 6 27.39 -1.19 -11.33
C ARG A 6 26.43 0.00 -11.17
N ALA A 7 25.43 0.08 -12.03
CA ALA A 7 24.40 1.11 -11.97
C ALA A 7 23.42 0.83 -10.82
N SER A 8 23.02 1.90 -10.13
CA SER A 8 21.85 1.87 -9.25
C SER A 8 20.60 1.99 -10.13
N TYR A 9 19.76 0.95 -10.13
CA TYR A 9 18.54 0.95 -10.92
C TYR A 9 17.41 1.53 -10.10
N THR A 10 16.82 2.60 -10.59
CA THR A 10 15.62 3.18 -9.98
C THR A 10 14.45 2.19 -10.10
N PRO A 11 13.71 1.93 -9.01
CA PRO A 11 12.47 1.16 -9.07
C PRO A 11 11.49 1.73 -10.09
N TYR A 12 10.59 0.89 -10.60
CA TYR A 12 9.63 1.32 -11.63
C TYR A 12 8.49 2.13 -11.00
N ASN A 13 8.14 3.24 -11.64
CA ASN A 13 6.94 3.99 -11.32
C ASN A 13 5.69 3.33 -11.95
N CYS A 14 4.50 3.80 -11.54
CA CYS A 14 3.23 3.24 -12.02
C CYS A 14 3.11 3.35 -13.55
N THR A 15 3.46 4.50 -14.14
CA THR A 15 3.39 4.71 -15.60
C THR A 15 4.18 3.65 -16.35
N LYS A 16 5.43 3.36 -15.92
CA LYS A 16 6.27 2.34 -16.54
C LYS A 16 5.69 0.94 -16.38
N ILE A 17 5.06 0.64 -15.25
CA ILE A 17 4.43 -0.68 -14.99
C ILE A 17 3.14 -0.85 -15.82
N ILE A 18 2.38 0.22 -16.00
CA ILE A 18 1.08 0.23 -16.69
C ILE A 18 1.26 0.23 -18.22
N LEU A 19 2.21 1.01 -18.73
CA LEU A 19 2.43 1.21 -20.17
C LEU A 19 3.62 0.43 -20.72
N GLY A 20 4.39 -0.24 -19.85
CA GLY A 20 5.53 -1.06 -20.24
C GLY A 20 5.11 -2.40 -20.85
N ASN A 21 5.94 -3.42 -20.62
CA ASN A 21 5.64 -4.77 -21.11
C ASN A 21 4.41 -5.34 -20.38
N PRO A 22 3.34 -5.72 -21.10
CA PRO A 22 2.19 -6.38 -20.48
C PRO A 22 2.57 -7.80 -20.03
N PRO A 23 1.96 -8.30 -18.93
CA PRO A 23 2.20 -9.66 -18.45
C PRO A 23 1.66 -10.70 -19.44
N GLN A 24 2.41 -11.78 -19.63
CA GLN A 24 2.01 -12.95 -20.41
C GLN A 24 1.53 -14.09 -19.49
N SER A 25 1.08 -15.20 -20.08
CA SER A 25 0.67 -16.37 -19.31
C SER A 25 1.83 -16.87 -18.44
N GLY A 26 1.60 -17.02 -17.13
CA GLY A 26 2.61 -17.38 -16.14
C GLY A 26 3.34 -16.19 -15.50
N ASP A 27 3.19 -14.97 -16.04
CA ASP A 27 3.74 -13.76 -15.44
C ASP A 27 2.84 -13.21 -14.33
N HIS A 28 3.49 -12.63 -13.31
CA HIS A 28 2.80 -12.02 -12.16
C HIS A 28 3.13 -10.52 -12.01
N HIS A 29 3.73 -9.91 -13.04
CA HIS A 29 4.08 -8.49 -13.03
C HIS A 29 2.95 -7.62 -13.60
N GLY A 30 3.13 -6.30 -13.50
CA GLY A 30 2.19 -5.31 -14.03
C GLY A 30 1.26 -4.72 -12.97
N CYS A 31 0.27 -3.94 -13.43
CA CYS A 31 -0.71 -3.29 -12.57
C CYS A 31 -2.03 -4.09 -12.56
N PRO A 32 -2.50 -4.61 -11.41
CA PRO A 32 -3.77 -5.35 -11.33
C PRO A 32 -4.98 -4.55 -11.81
N TYR A 33 -4.98 -3.23 -11.57
CA TYR A 33 -6.06 -2.34 -12.01
C TYR A 33 -6.10 -2.17 -13.53
N ARG A 34 -5.01 -2.45 -14.25
CA ARG A 34 -4.95 -2.39 -15.71
C ARG A 34 -5.04 -3.76 -16.37
N HIS A 35 -4.33 -4.76 -15.84
CA HIS A 35 -4.08 -6.02 -16.55
C HIS A 35 -5.00 -7.17 -16.14
N TYR A 36 -5.57 -7.16 -14.93
CA TYR A 36 -6.56 -8.17 -14.58
C TYR A 36 -7.88 -7.86 -15.26
N ASP A 37 -8.68 -8.87 -15.57
CA ASP A 37 -10.07 -8.65 -15.96
C ASP A 37 -10.92 -8.18 -14.77
N ASP A 38 -12.14 -7.74 -15.07
CA ASP A 38 -13.05 -7.18 -14.07
C ASP A 38 -13.49 -8.21 -13.02
N THR A 39 -13.76 -9.44 -13.45
CA THR A 39 -14.27 -10.52 -12.61
C THR A 39 -13.20 -10.96 -11.62
N HIS A 40 -11.98 -11.18 -12.11
CA HIS A 40 -10.83 -11.57 -11.31
C HIS A 40 -10.48 -10.47 -10.30
N LEU A 41 -10.41 -9.20 -10.73
CA LEU A 41 -10.09 -8.11 -9.80
C LEU A 41 -11.17 -7.95 -8.72
N SER A 42 -12.45 -8.00 -9.08
CA SER A 42 -13.55 -7.89 -8.12
C SER A 42 -13.54 -9.02 -7.08
N SER A 43 -13.32 -10.26 -7.53
CA SER A 43 -13.16 -11.42 -6.64
C SER A 43 -11.97 -11.26 -5.71
N LEU A 44 -10.82 -10.79 -6.22
CA LEU A 44 -9.62 -10.56 -5.44
C LEU A 44 -9.81 -9.47 -4.37
N LEU A 45 -10.41 -8.33 -4.72
CA LEU A 45 -10.71 -7.25 -3.76
C LEU A 45 -11.65 -7.73 -2.64
N THR A 46 -12.61 -8.58 -3.00
CA THR A 46 -13.52 -9.20 -2.02
C THR A 46 -12.79 -10.18 -1.11
N LYS A 47 -11.96 -11.06 -1.68
CA LYS A 47 -11.17 -12.06 -0.95
C LYS A 47 -10.19 -11.42 0.02
N MET A 48 -9.57 -10.30 -0.35
CA MET A 48 -8.64 -9.54 0.50
C MET A 48 -9.37 -8.68 1.55
N ASN A 49 -10.70 -8.66 1.54
CA ASN A 49 -11.53 -7.86 2.42
C ASN A 49 -11.17 -6.35 2.43
N ILE A 50 -10.95 -5.78 1.25
CA ILE A 50 -10.58 -4.37 1.08
C ILE A 50 -11.78 -3.47 1.35
N GLY A 51 -11.76 -2.71 2.44
CA GLY A 51 -12.82 -1.74 2.77
C GLY A 51 -14.24 -2.32 2.74
N THR A 52 -15.22 -1.43 2.56
CA THR A 52 -16.63 -1.78 2.39
C THR A 52 -16.95 -2.21 0.94
N PRO A 53 -18.11 -2.85 0.68
CA PRO A 53 -18.55 -3.12 -0.69
C PRO A 53 -18.60 -1.87 -1.57
N ALA A 54 -19.04 -0.74 -1.03
CA ALA A 54 -19.09 0.54 -1.75
C ALA A 54 -17.69 1.04 -2.16
N ASP A 55 -16.68 0.84 -1.30
CA ASP A 55 -15.30 1.19 -1.64
C ASP A 55 -14.77 0.33 -2.78
N ARG A 56 -15.08 -0.98 -2.77
CA ARG A 56 -14.71 -1.91 -3.85
C ARG A 56 -15.37 -1.50 -5.18
N ASP A 57 -16.64 -1.11 -5.14
CA ASP A 57 -17.34 -0.62 -6.32
C ASP A 57 -16.73 0.68 -6.86
N ALA A 58 -16.30 1.60 -5.99
CA ALA A 58 -15.60 2.82 -6.39
C ALA A 58 -14.25 2.51 -7.05
N ILE A 59 -13.47 1.55 -6.51
CA ILE A 59 -12.22 1.08 -7.13
C ILE A 59 -12.49 0.49 -8.52
N MET A 60 -13.51 -0.38 -8.62
CA MET A 60 -13.90 -1.01 -9.88
C MET A 60 -14.41 0.00 -10.91
N SER A 61 -15.09 1.07 -10.49
CA SER A 61 -15.51 2.16 -11.35
C SER A 61 -14.33 2.85 -12.03
N HIS A 62 -13.27 3.19 -11.27
CA HIS A 62 -12.05 3.78 -11.84
C HIS A 62 -11.29 2.81 -12.75
N LYS A 63 -11.26 1.51 -12.41
CA LYS A 63 -10.70 0.47 -13.27
C LYS A 63 -11.41 0.44 -14.64
N LYS A 64 -12.75 0.39 -14.65
CA LYS A 64 -13.57 0.40 -15.87
C LYS A 64 -13.41 1.68 -16.67
N ALA A 65 -13.27 2.82 -16.00
CA ALA A 65 -12.95 4.11 -16.61
C ALA A 65 -11.49 4.23 -17.11
N GLN A 66 -10.71 3.15 -17.09
CA GLN A 66 -9.31 3.11 -17.53
C GLN A 66 -8.40 4.08 -16.75
N ASN A 67 -8.71 4.30 -15.48
CA ASN A 67 -7.95 5.14 -14.55
C ASN A 67 -7.27 4.29 -13.45
N PRO A 68 -6.27 3.46 -13.78
CA PRO A 68 -5.68 2.48 -12.84
C PRO A 68 -4.96 3.13 -11.66
N GLN A 69 -4.33 4.30 -11.86
CA GLN A 69 -3.67 5.04 -10.77
C GLN A 69 -4.70 5.55 -9.76
N LEU A 70 -5.84 6.06 -10.23
CA LEU A 70 -6.91 6.53 -9.35
C LEU A 70 -7.60 5.36 -8.63
N ALA A 71 -7.78 4.23 -9.30
CA ALA A 71 -8.24 2.99 -8.65
C ALA A 71 -7.28 2.57 -7.51
N CYS A 72 -5.98 2.68 -7.72
CA CYS A 72 -4.96 2.41 -6.70
C CYS A 72 -5.03 3.40 -5.52
N VAL A 73 -5.29 4.69 -5.77
CA VAL A 73 -5.52 5.69 -4.71
C VAL A 73 -6.78 5.34 -3.91
N ARG A 74 -7.90 5.01 -4.56
CA ARG A 74 -9.12 4.59 -3.86
C ARG A 74 -8.90 3.36 -3.01
N HIS A 75 -8.13 2.38 -3.51
CA HIS A 75 -7.72 1.24 -2.70
C HIS A 75 -6.91 1.69 -1.47
N PHE A 76 -5.96 2.61 -1.63
CA PHE A 76 -5.18 3.12 -0.50
C PHE A 76 -6.07 3.75 0.57
N GLU A 77 -7.03 4.57 0.18
CA GLU A 77 -7.99 5.22 1.09
C GLU A 77 -8.87 4.20 1.81
N ALA A 78 -9.30 3.15 1.12
CA ALA A 78 -10.14 2.08 1.67
C ALA A 78 -9.40 1.26 2.75
N VAL A 79 -8.09 1.05 2.61
CA VAL A 79 -7.29 0.29 3.58
C VAL A 79 -6.67 1.18 4.68
N HIS A 80 -6.54 2.48 4.44
CA HIS A 80 -6.05 3.47 5.41
C HIS A 80 -7.09 4.56 5.65
N PRO A 81 -8.19 4.25 6.38
CA PRO A 81 -9.24 5.21 6.64
C PRO A 81 -8.68 6.41 7.40
N ALA A 82 -9.12 7.61 7.02
CA ALA A 82 -8.70 8.89 7.56
C ALA A 82 -7.20 9.24 7.39
N ALA A 83 -6.46 8.55 6.50
CA ALA A 83 -5.05 8.85 6.27
C ALA A 83 -4.76 10.32 5.93
N THR A 84 -5.64 10.97 5.17
CA THR A 84 -5.54 12.40 4.81
C THR A 84 -5.65 13.34 6.02
N SER A 85 -6.29 12.88 7.10
CA SER A 85 -6.52 13.69 8.31
C SER A 85 -5.47 13.44 9.39
N VAL A 86 -4.64 12.40 9.26
CA VAL A 86 -3.60 12.07 10.24
C VAL A 86 -2.34 12.88 9.94
N LYS A 87 -1.93 13.71 10.90
CA LYS A 87 -0.70 14.49 10.79
C LYS A 87 0.52 13.56 10.76
N GLY A 88 1.41 13.78 9.80
CA GLY A 88 2.66 13.00 9.65
C GLY A 88 2.57 11.86 8.63
N VAL A 89 1.42 11.66 7.98
CA VAL A 89 1.28 10.69 6.89
C VAL A 89 1.76 11.29 5.58
N THR A 90 2.65 10.60 4.88
CA THR A 90 3.16 11.00 3.57
C THR A 90 2.26 10.45 2.48
N LEU A 91 1.46 11.30 1.84
CA LEU A 91 0.58 10.91 0.73
C LEU A 91 1.15 11.27 -0.65
N ASP A 92 2.35 11.86 -0.68
CA ASP A 92 3.01 12.29 -1.91
C ASP A 92 3.24 11.10 -2.85
N ASN A 93 2.80 11.25 -4.09
CA ASN A 93 2.92 10.24 -5.14
C ASN A 93 2.23 8.89 -4.86
N VAL A 94 1.35 8.80 -3.85
CA VAL A 94 0.46 7.64 -3.71
C VAL A 94 -0.39 7.52 -4.99
N GLY A 95 -0.36 6.34 -5.60
CA GLY A 95 -0.97 6.08 -6.92
C GLY A 95 -0.02 6.27 -8.11
N ASN A 96 1.11 6.95 -7.97
CA ASN A 96 2.09 7.19 -9.04
C ASN A 96 3.38 6.37 -8.90
N HIS A 97 3.68 5.84 -7.72
CA HIS A 97 4.82 4.93 -7.52
C HIS A 97 4.50 3.84 -6.48
N PRO A 98 4.81 2.56 -6.72
CA PRO A 98 4.57 1.48 -5.74
C PRO A 98 5.26 1.73 -4.39
N ASN A 99 6.53 2.14 -4.40
CA ASN A 99 7.23 2.50 -3.17
C ASN A 99 6.62 3.71 -2.44
N ALA A 100 5.97 4.65 -3.14
CA ALA A 100 5.28 5.77 -2.49
C ALA A 100 4.01 5.29 -1.78
N TRP A 101 3.25 4.37 -2.40
CA TRP A 101 2.13 3.69 -1.75
C TRP A 101 2.58 3.00 -0.45
N PHE A 102 3.70 2.26 -0.50
CA PHE A 102 4.25 1.59 0.68
C PHE A 102 4.73 2.58 1.76
N ALA A 103 5.48 3.62 1.38
CA ALA A 103 5.94 4.64 2.32
C ALA A 103 4.76 5.35 3.01
N GLY A 104 3.72 5.69 2.25
CA GLY A 104 2.49 6.26 2.80
C GLY A 104 1.81 5.32 3.80
N SER A 105 1.71 4.03 3.48
CA SER A 105 1.17 3.02 4.38
C SER A 105 1.97 2.92 5.69
N VAL A 106 3.30 2.83 5.59
CA VAL A 106 4.19 2.78 6.78
C VAL A 106 4.02 4.04 7.64
N SER A 107 4.00 5.22 7.02
CA SER A 107 3.81 6.49 7.75
C SER A 107 2.45 6.57 8.44
N TYR A 108 1.39 6.05 7.82
CA TYR A 108 0.06 5.95 8.43
C TYR A 108 0.07 5.08 9.69
N HIS A 109 0.68 3.90 9.62
CA HIS A 109 0.76 3.00 10.76
C HIS A 109 1.62 3.57 11.90
N ALA A 110 2.72 4.25 11.58
CA ALA A 110 3.57 4.93 12.57
C ALA A 110 2.81 6.09 13.26
N ALA A 111 2.15 6.94 12.48
CA ALA A 111 1.38 8.07 13.05
C ALA A 111 0.18 7.59 13.88
N LYS A 112 -0.38 6.42 13.56
CA LYS A 112 -1.43 5.79 14.35
C LYS A 112 -0.91 5.21 15.67
N SER A 113 0.28 4.61 15.70
CA SER A 113 0.90 4.15 16.95
C SER A 113 1.25 5.30 17.88
N ASP A 114 1.71 6.44 17.34
CA ASP A 114 2.04 7.61 18.15
C ASP A 114 0.78 8.31 18.73
N ASN A 115 -0.38 8.12 18.09
CA ASN A 115 -1.67 8.61 18.59
C ASN A 115 -2.35 7.65 19.58
N VAL A 116 -1.78 6.47 19.85
CA VAL A 116 -2.20 5.66 21.00
C VAL A 116 -1.65 6.36 22.24
N LYS A 117 -2.52 7.11 22.95
CA LYS A 117 -2.18 7.64 24.28
C LYS A 117 -1.63 6.47 25.11
N PRO A 118 -0.46 6.61 25.77
CA PRO A 118 0.04 5.56 26.63
C PRO A 118 -1.06 5.25 27.65
N ASP A 119 -1.46 3.97 27.70
CA ASP A 119 -2.35 3.48 28.73
C ASP A 119 -1.71 3.80 30.08
N PRO A 120 -2.36 4.61 30.96
CA PRO A 120 -1.81 4.93 32.27
C PRO A 120 -1.54 3.68 33.12
N ASP A 121 -2.17 2.53 32.82
CA ASP A 121 -1.98 1.27 33.55
C ASP A 121 -0.85 0.38 32.98
N ALA A 122 -0.30 0.70 31.80
CA ALA A 122 0.81 -0.05 31.22
C ALA A 122 2.17 0.17 31.93
N ALA A 123 2.23 1.08 32.91
CA ALA A 123 3.42 1.32 33.72
C ALA A 123 3.79 0.15 34.66
N PHE A 124 2.86 -0.79 34.92
CA PHE A 124 3.07 -1.90 35.87
C PHE A 124 3.64 -3.19 35.27
N LEU A 125 3.78 -3.28 33.94
CA LEU A 125 4.36 -4.46 33.29
C LEU A 125 5.59 -4.08 32.47
N ARG A 126 6.60 -3.50 33.14
CA ARG A 126 7.98 -3.63 32.67
C ARG A 126 8.49 -4.98 33.19
N PRO A 127 8.90 -5.94 32.33
CA PRO A 127 9.66 -7.07 32.81
C PRO A 127 10.98 -6.53 33.39
N VAL A 128 11.29 -7.00 34.58
CA VAL A 128 12.59 -6.86 35.24
C VAL A 128 13.66 -7.41 34.29
N LEU A 129 14.25 -6.55 33.47
CA LEU A 129 15.56 -6.78 32.90
C LEU A 129 16.54 -5.95 33.73
N GLU A 130 16.71 -6.38 34.97
CA GLU A 130 17.97 -6.20 35.67
C GLU A 130 18.25 -7.51 36.41
N SER A 131 19.50 -7.94 36.30
CA SER A 131 20.21 -8.86 37.19
C SER A 131 20.34 -10.33 36.73
N LYS A 132 21.60 -10.63 36.34
CA LYS A 132 22.46 -11.76 36.75
C LYS A 132 22.83 -12.81 35.70
N SER A 133 24.15 -13.07 35.72
CA SER A 133 24.88 -14.32 35.42
C SER A 133 25.51 -14.34 34.03
N VAL A 134 26.82 -14.48 33.82
CA VAL A 134 27.96 -14.95 34.66
C VAL A 134 29.21 -14.16 34.28
#